data_AF-A0A0N8KN25-F1
#
_entry.id   AF-A0A0N8KN25-F1
#
_cell.length_a   1.000
_cell.length_b   1.000
_cell.length_c   1.000
_cell.angle_alpha   90.00
_cell.angle_beta   90.00
_cell.angle_gamma   90.00
#
_symmetry.space_group_name_H-M   'P 1'
#
loop_
_entity.id
_entity.type
_entity.pdbx_description
1 polymer ?
#
loop_
_entity_poly.entity_id
_entity_poly.type
_entity_poly.pdbx_seq_one_letter_code
_entity_poly.pdbx_strand_id
1 'polypeptide(L)'
;MTPIILKSLEPQLAERLQQRASQNGRTLEEEITIILSSALTPASLHDDRIDLATAIEQRFAPLEEFELPEIPREPIRTAPTFS
;
A
#
# COMPACT_ATOMS: atom_id res chain seq x y z
N MET A 1 13.92 -19.99 -0.70
CA MET A 1 14.43 -18.84 0.07
C MET A 1 15.92 -19.04 0.29
N THR A 2 16.71 -17.97 0.19
CA THR A 2 18.17 -18.02 0.42
C THR A 2 18.47 -17.37 1.76
N PRO A 3 19.03 -18.10 2.75
CA PRO A 3 19.31 -17.52 4.06
C PRO A 3 20.46 -16.51 3.98
N ILE A 4 20.30 -15.38 4.65
CA ILE A 4 21.34 -14.35 4.80
C ILE A 4 21.73 -14.24 6.27
N ILE A 5 23.03 -14.10 6.55
CA ILE A 5 23.56 -13.92 7.90
C ILE A 5 24.21 -12.55 8.00
N LEU A 6 23.62 -11.68 8.84
CA LEU A 6 24.18 -10.39 9.22
C LEU A 6 25.13 -10.59 10.40
N LYS A 7 26.45 -10.44 10.19
CA LYS A 7 27.48 -10.74 11.19
C LYS A 7 27.64 -9.67 12.27
N SER A 8 27.37 -8.42 11.94
CA SER A 8 27.58 -7.29 12.86
C SER A 8 26.51 -6.25 12.62
N LEU A 9 25.60 -6.13 13.57
CA LEU A 9 24.55 -5.13 13.60
C LEU A 9 24.75 -4.32 14.87
N GLU A 10 24.80 -2.99 14.73
CA GLU A 10 24.90 -2.09 15.88
C GLU A 10 23.80 -2.39 16.90
N PRO A 11 24.08 -2.48 18.22
CA PRO A 11 23.08 -2.87 19.21
C PRO A 11 21.83 -2.00 19.18
N GLN A 12 22.02 -0.68 19.03
CA GLN A 12 20.92 0.28 18.92
C GLN A 12 20.05 0.04 17.68
N LEU A 13 20.65 -0.42 16.58
CA LEU A 13 19.92 -0.75 15.35
C LEU A 13 19.12 -2.04 15.52
N ALA A 14 19.69 -3.03 16.21
CA ALA A 14 18.99 -4.27 16.55
C ALA A 14 17.74 -4.01 17.40
N GLU A 15 17.86 -3.17 18.43
CA GLU A 15 16.72 -2.78 19.28
C GLU A 15 15.62 -2.06 18.49
N ARG A 16 15.99 -1.12 17.62
CA ARG A 16 15.04 -0.39 16.77
C ARG A 16 14.31 -1.33 15.80
N LEU A 17 15.02 -2.29 15.22
CA LEU A 17 14.41 -3.30 14.35
C LEU A 17 13.42 -4.18 15.11
N GLN A 18 13.79 -4.63 16.31
CA GLN A 18 12.91 -5.44 17.16
C GLN A 18 11.65 -4.67 17.56
N GLN A 19 11.80 -3.39 17.96
CA GLN A 19 10.68 -2.52 18.31
C GLN A 19 9.72 -2.35 17.13
N ARG A 20 10.25 -2.07 15.94
CA ARG A 20 9.45 -1.88 14.72
C ARG A 20 8.72 -3.16 14.31
N ALA A 21 9.38 -4.33 14.41
CA ALA A 21 8.75 -5.62 14.15
C ALA A 21 7.55 -5.87 15.09
N SER A 22 7.73 -5.62 16.40
CA SER A 22 6.65 -5.74 17.39
C SER A 22 5.48 -4.78 17.11
N GLN A 23 5.77 -3.53 16.74
CA GLN A 23 4.73 -2.55 16.38
C GLN A 23 3.90 -2.98 15.17
N ASN A 24 4.54 -3.63 14.20
CA ASN A 24 3.89 -4.12 12.99
C ASN A 24 3.28 -5.53 13.15
N GLY A 25 3.40 -6.16 14.34
CA GLY A 25 2.91 -7.52 14.59
C GLY A 25 3.64 -8.60 13.79
N ARG A 26 4.94 -8.40 13.51
CA ARG A 26 5.78 -9.26 12.67
C ARG A 26 6.94 -9.86 13.44
N THR A 27 7.47 -10.96 12.93
CA THR A 27 8.79 -11.45 13.34
C THR A 27 9.91 -10.53 12.83
N LEU A 28 11.08 -10.64 13.45
CA LEU A 28 12.26 -9.87 13.04
C LEU A 28 12.68 -10.20 11.59
N GLU A 29 12.61 -11.47 11.20
CA GLU A 29 12.93 -11.92 9.83
C GLU A 29 11.98 -11.32 8.79
N GLU A 30 10.67 -11.34 9.07
CA GLU A 30 9.66 -10.74 8.20
C GLU A 30 9.89 -9.23 8.04
N GLU A 31 10.19 -8.53 9.14
CA GLU A 31 10.44 -7.08 9.09
C GLU A 31 11.71 -6.75 8.30
N ILE A 32 12.80 -7.51 8.49
CA ILE A 32 14.02 -7.36 7.69
C ILE A 32 13.73 -7.59 6.20
N THR A 33 12.94 -8.61 5.88
CA THR A 33 12.55 -8.93 4.50
C THR A 33 11.75 -7.81 3.87
N ILE A 34 10.77 -7.24 4.60
CA ILE A 34 9.97 -6.10 4.15
C ILE A 34 10.88 -4.88 3.89
N ILE A 35 11.80 -4.57 4.81
CA ILE A 35 12.70 -3.43 4.68
C ILE A 35 13.60 -3.60 3.46
N LEU A 36 14.22 -4.77 3.26
CA LEU A 36 15.07 -5.05 2.11
C LEU A 36 14.27 -5.01 0.81
N SER A 37 13.08 -5.61 0.78
CA SER A 37 12.18 -5.56 -0.38
C SER A 37 11.83 -4.12 -0.75
N SER A 38 11.42 -3.32 0.24
CA SER A 38 11.08 -1.91 0.05
C SER A 38 12.28 -1.08 -0.42
N ALA A 39 13.48 -1.35 0.10
CA ALA A 39 14.69 -0.61 -0.27
C ALA A 39 15.20 -0.98 -1.68
N LEU A 40 14.98 -2.21 -2.11
CA LEU A 40 15.38 -2.71 -3.42
C LEU A 40 14.29 -2.53 -4.49
N THR A 41 13.08 -2.15 -4.09
CA THR A 41 12.00 -1.79 -5.03
C THR A 41 12.41 -0.50 -5.75
N PRO A 42 12.73 -0.54 -7.06
CA PRO A 42 13.17 0.66 -7.79
C PRO A 42 12.13 1.77 -7.69
N ALA A 43 12.60 3.02 -7.60
CA ALA A 43 11.74 4.19 -7.46
C ALA A 43 10.65 4.28 -8.54
N SER A 44 10.88 3.75 -9.75
CA SER A 44 9.86 3.66 -10.81
C SER A 44 8.61 2.89 -10.39
N LEU A 45 8.71 1.87 -9.53
CA LEU A 45 7.53 1.17 -8.99
C LEU A 45 6.82 1.94 -7.87
N HIS A 46 7.50 2.90 -7.24
CA HIS A 46 6.88 3.86 -6.30
C HIS A 46 6.25 5.06 -7.05
N ASP A 47 6.80 5.41 -8.21
CA ASP A 47 6.35 6.49 -9.11
C ASP A 47 5.18 6.04 -10.01
N ASP A 48 4.96 4.72 -10.13
CA ASP A 48 3.72 4.14 -10.67
C ASP A 48 2.48 4.43 -9.81
N ARG A 49 2.63 5.19 -8.71
CA ARG A 49 1.51 5.85 -8.05
C ARG A 49 1.08 7.03 -8.89
N ILE A 50 0.43 6.71 -10.01
CA ILE A 50 -0.29 7.68 -10.83
C ILE A 50 -1.27 8.42 -9.91
N ASP A 51 -1.23 9.75 -9.92
CA ASP A 51 -2.20 10.55 -9.18
C ASP A 51 -3.62 10.14 -9.58
N LEU A 52 -4.55 10.19 -8.62
CA LEU A 52 -5.91 9.72 -8.84
C LEU A 52 -6.57 10.43 -10.04
N ALA A 53 -6.32 11.73 -10.23
CA ALA A 53 -6.87 12.46 -11.36
C ALA A 53 -6.31 11.92 -12.68
N THR A 54 -4.99 11.73 -12.77
CA THR A 54 -4.33 11.16 -13.96
C THR A 54 -4.77 9.73 -14.24
N ALA A 55 -4.97 8.90 -13.19
CA ALA A 55 -5.47 7.53 -13.34
C ALA A 55 -6.92 7.50 -13.86
N ILE A 56 -7.76 8.43 -13.42
CA ILE A 56 -9.12 8.61 -13.95
C ILE A 56 -9.02 9.05 -15.42
N GLU A 57 -8.28 10.10 -15.74
CA GLU A 57 -8.14 10.60 -17.11
C GLU A 57 -7.69 9.51 -18.10
N GLN A 58 -6.66 8.73 -17.76
CA GLN A 58 -6.18 7.62 -18.60
C GLN A 58 -7.25 6.55 -18.84
N ARG A 59 -8.07 6.27 -17.83
CA ARG A 59 -9.14 5.27 -17.92
C ARG A 59 -10.29 5.72 -18.82
N PHE A 60 -10.59 7.01 -18.83
CA PHE A 60 -11.67 7.59 -19.63
C PHE A 60 -11.20 8.17 -20.97
N ALA A 61 -9.90 8.32 -21.21
CA ALA A 61 -9.34 8.83 -22.47
C ALA A 61 -9.86 8.14 -23.75
N PRO A 62 -10.12 6.81 -23.76
CA PRO A 62 -10.71 6.15 -24.93
C PRO A 62 -12.20 6.45 -25.17
N LEU A 63 -12.89 7.07 -24.22
CA LEU A 63 -14.35 7.27 -24.24
C LEU A 63 -14.77 8.62 -24.88
N GLU A 64 -13.83 9.39 -25.43
CA GLU A 64 -14.06 10.72 -26.04
C GLU A 64 -14.80 11.70 -25.08
N GLU A 65 -15.50 12.71 -25.61
CA GLU A 65 -16.34 13.60 -24.79
C GLU A 65 -17.52 12.82 -24.20
N PHE A 66 -17.40 12.48 -22.92
CA PHE A 66 -18.40 11.72 -22.18
C PHE A 66 -18.90 12.53 -20.98
N GLU A 67 -20.18 12.91 -21.01
CA GLU A 67 -20.87 13.48 -19.86
C GLU A 67 -21.68 12.41 -19.14
N LEU A 68 -21.52 12.32 -17.82
CA LEU A 68 -22.36 11.47 -16.99
C LEU A 68 -23.76 12.08 -16.89
N PRO A 69 -24.82 11.35 -17.24
CA PRO A 69 -26.18 11.85 -17.09
C PRO A 69 -26.49 12.04 -15.60
N GLU A 70 -27.30 13.06 -15.28
CA GLU A 70 -27.83 13.19 -13.92
C GLU A 70 -28.77 12.02 -13.62
N ILE A 71 -28.44 11.24 -12.59
CA ILE A 71 -29.29 10.17 -12.10
C ILE A 71 -30.07 10.70 -10.90
N PRO A 72 -31.41 10.71 -10.94
CA PRO A 72 -32.22 11.19 -9.83
C PRO A 72 -31.96 10.35 -8.57
N ARG A 73 -31.88 11.03 -7.43
CA ARG A 73 -31.63 10.37 -6.15
C ARG A 73 -32.79 9.46 -5.77
N GLU A 74 -32.49 8.21 -5.46
CA GLU A 74 -33.45 7.26 -4.90
C GLU A 74 -33.84 7.63 -3.45
N PRO A 75 -35.02 7.21 -2.97
CA PRO A 75 -35.39 7.32 -1.57
C PRO A 75 -34.32 6.72 -0.64
N ILE A 76 -34.21 7.25 0.59
CA ILE A 76 -33.32 6.67 1.61
C ILE A 76 -33.65 5.19 1.81
N ARG A 77 -32.61 4.35 1.77
CA ARG A 77 -32.74 2.92 2.07
C ARG A 77 -33.13 2.72 3.54
N THR A 78 -33.99 1.74 3.80
CA THR A 78 -34.33 1.33 5.17
C THR A 78 -33.07 0.83 5.88
N ALA A 79 -32.89 1.24 7.15
CA ALA A 79 -31.74 0.80 7.94
C ALA A 79 -31.80 -0.72 8.18
N PRO A 80 -30.66 -1.43 8.06
CA PRO A 80 -30.62 -2.86 8.37
C PRO A 80 -30.82 -3.11 9.86
N THR A 81 -31.67 -4.07 10.21
CA THR A 81 -31.72 -4.65 11.56
C THR A 81 -30.71 -5.78 11.64
N PHE A 82 -29.63 -5.57 12.40
CA PHE A 82 -28.70 -6.64 12.76
C PHE A 82 -29.21 -7.29 14.05
N SER A 83 -29.47 -8.60 14.01
CA SER A 83 -29.89 -9.44 15.14
C SER A 83 -28.79 -10.44 15.48
#